data_AF-A0A9W6MI90-F1
#
_entry.id   AF-A0A9W6MI90-F1
#
_cell.length_a   1.000
_cell.length_b   1.000
_cell.length_c   1.000
_cell.angle_alpha   90.00
_cell.angle_beta   90.00
_cell.angle_gamma   90.00
#
_symmetry.space_group_name_H-M   'P 1'
#
loop_
_entity.id
_entity.type
_entity.pdbx_description
1 polymer ?
#
loop_
_entity_poly.entity_id
_entity_poly.type
_entity_poly.pdbx_seq_one_letter_code
_entity_poly.pdbx_strand_id
1 'polypeptide(L)'
;MRAVVHAGYMDRVTEPGHPGRTLVAVVDDSLVAVAEYIPADAGDAEIAVLIDDAMHHRGLGTLLVEHLALNAADEGVRELVADVLRCAP
;
A
#
# COMPACT_ATOMS: atom_id res chain seq x y z
N MET A 1 -3.91 5.13 -15.04
CA MET A 1 -4.02 4.56 -13.69
C MET A 1 -4.27 3.06 -13.78
N ARG A 2 -3.24 2.23 -13.55
CA ARG A 2 -3.34 0.78 -13.42
C ARG A 2 -2.66 0.39 -12.11
N ALA A 3 -3.44 -0.04 -11.14
CA ALA A 3 -2.91 -0.79 -10.00
C ALA A 3 -2.89 -2.26 -10.42
N VAL A 4 -1.76 -2.93 -10.24
CA VAL A 4 -1.69 -4.37 -10.39
C VAL A 4 -1.12 -4.89 -9.08
N VAL A 5 -1.88 -5.77 -8.46
CA VAL A 5 -1.68 -6.31 -7.12
C VAL A 5 -1.41 -7.81 -7.24
N HIS A 6 -0.63 -8.37 -6.32
CA HIS A 6 -0.26 -9.78 -6.35
C HIS A 6 -1.51 -10.68 -6.37
N ALA A 7 -1.47 -11.78 -7.13
CA ALA A 7 -2.57 -12.73 -7.20
C ALA A 7 -2.78 -13.35 -5.80
N GLY A 8 -3.92 -13.00 -5.16
CA GLY A 8 -4.24 -13.29 -3.76
C GLY A 8 -4.74 -12.06 -2.97
N TYR A 9 -4.43 -10.85 -3.43
CA TYR A 9 -4.79 -9.59 -2.76
C TYR A 9 -6.31 -9.37 -2.57
N MET A 10 -7.12 -9.62 -3.61
CA MET A 10 -8.57 -9.34 -3.56
C MET A 10 -9.31 -10.24 -2.55
N ASP A 11 -8.86 -11.49 -2.42
CA ASP A 11 -9.45 -12.45 -1.47
C ASP A 11 -9.16 -12.01 -0.03
N ARG A 12 -7.93 -11.55 0.25
CA ARG A 12 -7.55 -11.11 1.61
C ARG A 12 -8.20 -9.79 2.02
N VAL A 13 -8.37 -8.83 1.09
CA VAL A 13 -8.96 -7.51 1.39
C VAL A 13 -10.47 -7.59 1.68
N THR A 14 -11.15 -8.63 1.19
CA THR A 14 -12.61 -8.82 1.37
C THR A 14 -12.99 -9.73 2.53
N GLU A 15 -12.01 -10.37 3.17
CA GLU A 15 -12.24 -11.21 4.35
C GLU A 15 -12.64 -10.38 5.59
N PRO A 16 -13.74 -10.74 6.28
CA PRO A 16 -14.09 -10.12 7.55
C PRO A 16 -12.96 -10.33 8.58
N GLY A 17 -12.44 -9.24 9.13
CA GLY A 17 -11.31 -9.29 10.07
C GLY A 17 -9.94 -9.03 9.44
N HIS A 18 -9.91 -8.47 8.22
CA HIS A 18 -8.71 -8.04 7.52
C HIS A 18 -7.68 -7.34 8.44
N PRO A 19 -6.50 -7.95 8.68
CA PRO A 19 -5.50 -7.42 9.61
C PRO A 19 -4.63 -6.30 9.01
N GLY A 20 -4.97 -5.80 7.81
CA GLY A 20 -4.24 -4.73 7.14
C GLY A 20 -4.60 -3.33 7.60
N ARG A 21 -3.76 -2.36 7.21
CA ARG A 21 -3.99 -0.93 7.41
C ARG A 21 -3.93 -0.22 6.06
N THR A 22 -4.83 0.74 5.88
CA THR A 22 -4.88 1.60 4.70
C THR A 22 -4.69 3.06 5.13
N LEU A 23 -3.82 3.77 4.42
CA LEU A 23 -3.63 5.21 4.52
C LEU A 23 -4.06 5.88 3.22
N VAL A 24 -4.66 7.05 3.35
CA VAL A 24 -5.10 7.87 2.22
C VAL A 24 -4.54 9.28 2.35
N ALA A 25 -4.18 9.87 1.21
CA ALA A 25 -3.84 11.29 1.12
C ALA A 25 -4.97 12.03 0.41
N VAL A 26 -5.45 13.11 1.04
CA VAL A 26 -6.51 13.96 0.52
C VAL A 26 -5.97 15.38 0.37
N VAL A 27 -6.20 15.99 -0.79
CA VAL A 27 -5.86 17.39 -1.10
C VAL A 27 -7.10 18.03 -1.69
N ASP A 28 -7.54 19.17 -1.13
CA ASP A 28 -8.74 19.88 -1.59
C ASP A 28 -9.95 18.94 -1.78
N ASP A 29 -10.23 18.14 -0.75
CA ASP A 29 -11.29 17.10 -0.73
C ASP A 29 -11.17 15.99 -1.79
N SER A 30 -10.04 15.93 -2.51
CA SER A 30 -9.77 14.92 -3.54
C SER A 30 -8.80 13.86 -3.02
N LEU A 31 -9.16 12.58 -3.17
CA LEU A 31 -8.27 11.46 -2.89
C LEU A 31 -7.17 11.41 -3.96
N VAL A 32 -5.94 11.72 -3.56
CA VAL A 32 -4.79 11.79 -4.49
C VAL A 32 -3.80 10.65 -4.33
N ALA A 33 -3.87 9.91 -3.22
CA ALA A 33 -3.09 8.70 -3.03
C ALA A 33 -3.73 7.74 -2.03
N VAL A 34 -3.44 6.46 -2.19
CA VAL A 34 -3.76 5.39 -1.25
C VAL A 34 -2.55 4.47 -1.12
N ALA A 35 -2.31 3.98 0.09
CA ALA A 35 -1.36 2.93 0.35
C ALA A 35 -1.92 1.99 1.41
N GLU A 36 -1.61 0.71 1.31
CA GLU A 36 -1.99 -0.26 2.34
C GLU A 36 -0.96 -1.36 2.48
N TYR A 37 -0.91 -1.97 3.66
CA TYR A 37 -0.26 -3.27 3.82
C TYR A 37 -1.25 -4.34 4.24
N ILE A 38 -0.95 -5.58 3.85
CA ILE A 38 -1.67 -6.78 4.25
C ILE A 38 -0.66 -7.74 4.86
N PRO A 39 -0.78 -8.10 6.16
CA PRO A 39 0.06 -9.10 6.77
C PRO A 39 0.04 -10.41 5.98
N ALA A 40 1.22 -10.95 5.71
CA ALA A 40 1.46 -12.24 5.10
C ALA A 40 1.97 -13.24 6.15
N ASP A 41 2.57 -14.34 5.69
CA ASP A 41 3.16 -15.33 6.58
C ASP A 41 4.55 -14.88 7.07
N ALA A 42 5.07 -15.56 8.09
CA ALA A 42 6.45 -15.41 8.58
C ALA A 42 6.89 -14.02 9.08
N GLY A 43 5.96 -13.08 9.25
CA GLY A 43 6.25 -11.70 9.67
C GLY A 43 6.45 -10.73 8.51
N ASP A 44 6.06 -11.12 7.30
CA ASP A 44 6.10 -10.26 6.12
C ASP A 44 4.74 -9.59 5.92
N ALA A 45 4.69 -8.50 5.15
CA ALA A 45 3.44 -7.94 4.66
C ALA A 45 3.58 -7.47 3.21
N GLU A 46 2.53 -7.71 2.42
CA GLU A 46 2.42 -7.17 1.07
C GLU A 46 1.99 -5.71 1.14
N ILE A 47 2.65 -4.83 0.37
CA ILE A 47 2.28 -3.41 0.30
C ILE A 47 1.82 -3.05 -1.12
N ALA A 48 0.73 -2.27 -1.19
CA ALA A 48 0.26 -1.66 -2.43
C ALA A 48 0.22 -0.14 -2.27
N VAL A 49 0.66 0.58 -3.29
CA VAL A 49 0.67 2.06 -3.32
C VAL A 49 0.13 2.54 -4.66
N LEU A 50 -0.79 3.49 -4.62
CA LEU A 50 -1.38 4.13 -5.79
C LEU A 50 -1.42 5.64 -5.57
N ILE A 51 -0.86 6.39 -6.51
CA ILE A 51 -0.72 7.85 -6.44
C ILE A 51 -1.15 8.43 -7.77
N ASP A 52 -1.95 9.48 -7.72
CA ASP A 52 -2.30 10.27 -8.91
C ASP A 52 -1.03 10.80 -9.58
N ASP A 53 -0.91 10.60 -10.89
CA ASP A 53 0.25 11.00 -11.70
C ASP A 53 0.55 12.51 -11.59
N ALA A 54 -0.48 13.34 -11.39
CA ALA A 54 -0.33 14.78 -11.19
C ALA A 54 0.39 15.14 -9.87
N MET A 55 0.46 14.18 -8.94
CA MET A 55 1.06 14.33 -7.62
C MET A 55 2.40 13.59 -7.48
N HIS A 56 2.93 13.02 -8.56
CA HIS A 56 4.26 12.40 -8.56
C HIS A 56 5.36 13.45 -8.26
N HIS A 57 6.49 12.97 -7.75
CA HIS A 57 7.65 13.79 -7.33
C HIS A 57 7.41 14.75 -6.15
N ARG A 58 6.32 14.59 -5.41
CA ARG A 58 6.02 15.34 -4.18
C ARG A 58 6.38 14.59 -2.88
N GLY A 59 6.97 13.40 -2.99
CA GLY A 59 7.34 12.57 -1.82
C GLY A 59 6.18 11.80 -1.18
N LEU A 60 4.96 11.87 -1.73
CA LEU A 60 3.77 11.21 -1.18
C LEU A 60 3.94 9.69 -1.02
N GLY A 61 4.56 9.03 -2.01
CA GLY A 61 4.80 7.59 -1.93
C GLY A 61 5.71 7.22 -0.77
N THR A 62 6.79 7.97 -0.59
CA THR A 62 7.71 7.78 0.54
C THR A 62 7.01 7.99 1.87
N LEU A 63 6.29 9.11 2.03
CA LEU A 63 5.58 9.43 3.28
C LEU A 63 4.54 8.38 3.68
N LEU A 64 3.78 7.88 2.69
CA LEU A 64 2.78 6.84 2.93
C LEU A 64 3.43 5.51 3.31
N VAL A 65 4.49 5.11 2.62
CA VAL A 65 5.23 3.87 2.92
C VAL A 65 5.88 3.95 4.30
N GLU A 66 6.46 5.09 4.68
CA GLU A 66 7.06 5.30 6.01
C GLU A 66 6.03 5.12 7.13
N HIS A 67 4.84 5.71 6.98
CA HIS A 67 3.78 5.55 7.98
C HIS A 67 3.25 4.12 8.03
N LEU A 68 3.09 3.45 6.88
CA LEU A 68 2.70 2.04 6.86
C LEU A 68 3.75 1.15 7.51
N ALA A 69 5.04 1.42 7.28
CA ALA A 69 6.12 0.65 7.89
C ALA A 69 6.12 0.77 9.42
N LEU A 70 5.85 1.97 9.95
CA LEU A 70 5.71 2.16 11.40
C LEU A 70 4.53 1.36 11.96
N ASN A 71 3.36 1.46 11.34
CA ASN A 71 2.17 0.72 11.78
C ASN A 71 2.37 -0.80 11.69
N ALA A 72 2.97 -1.28 10.61
CA ALA A 72 3.25 -2.69 10.40
C ALA A 72 4.26 -3.22 11.42
N ALA A 73 5.31 -2.44 11.72
CA ALA A 73 6.31 -2.79 12.72
C ALA A 73 5.71 -2.91 14.13
N ASP A 74 4.80 -2.02 14.52
CA ASP A 74 4.07 -2.10 15.78
C ASP A 74 3.22 -3.38 15.89
N GLU A 75 2.84 -3.96 14.75
CA GLU A 75 2.09 -5.22 14.64
C GLU A 75 2.99 -6.45 14.43
N GLY A 76 4.32 -6.27 14.48
CA GLY A 76 5.31 -7.36 14.41
C GLY A 76 5.76 -7.74 13.00
N VAL A 77 5.38 -6.97 11.98
CA VAL A 77 5.90 -7.11 10.61
C VAL A 77 7.37 -6.69 10.58
N ARG A 78 8.20 -7.46 9.88
CA ARG A 78 9.65 -7.26 9.74
C ARG A 78 10.06 -6.89 8.32
N GLU A 79 9.25 -7.26 7.34
CA GLU A 79 9.54 -7.02 5.92
C GLU A 79 8.28 -6.58 5.17
N LEU A 80 8.41 -5.51 4.38
CA LEU A 80 7.39 -5.05 3.44
C LEU A 80 7.79 -5.44 2.03
N VAL A 81 6.93 -6.16 1.33
CA VAL A 81 7.19 -6.70 -0.01
C VAL A 81 6.23 -6.08 -1.02
N ALA A 82 6.77 -5.60 -2.14
CA ALA A 82 5.97 -5.12 -3.27
C ALA A 82 6.64 -5.44 -4.60
N ASP A 83 5.82 -5.81 -5.57
CA ASP A 83 6.23 -5.91 -6.96
C ASP A 83 6.04 -4.58 -7.69
N VAL A 84 7.13 -4.06 -8.25
CA VAL A 84 7.06 -2.88 -9.13
C VAL A 84 6.83 -3.36 -10.55
N LEU A 85 5.57 -3.32 -10.96
CA LEU A 85 5.19 -3.69 -12.31
C LEU A 85 5.47 -2.53 -13.26
N ARG A 86 6.41 -2.76 -14.19
CA ARG A 86 6.71 -1.79 -15.23
C ARG A 86 5.53 -1.73 -16.20
N CYS A 87 5.06 -0.53 -16.50
CA CYS A 87 4.16 -0.34 -17.62
C CYS A 87 4.91 -0.73 -18.91
N ALA A 88 4.43 -1.74 -19.64
CA ALA A 88 4.86 -1.95 -21.02
C ALA A 88 4.40 -0.75 -21.86
N PRO A 89 5.20 -0.28 -22.85
CA PRO A 89 4.85 0.85 -23.70
C PRO A 89 3.62 0.57 -24.56
#